data_AF-A0A2V8C512-F1
#
_entry.id   AF-A0A2V8C512-F1
#
_cell.length_a   1.000
_cell.length_b   1.000
_cell.length_c   1.000
_cell.angle_alpha   90.00
_cell.angle_beta   90.00
_cell.angle_gamma   90.00
#
_symmetry.space_group_name_H-M   'P 1'
#
loop_
_entity.id
_entity.type
_entity.pdbx_description
1 polymer ?
#
loop_
_entity_poly.entity_id
_entity_poly.type
_entity_poly.pdbx_seq_one_letter_code
_entity_poly.pdbx_strand_id
1 'polypeptide(L)'
;MWSRIVIIASRLRFALSRQRVDDQVRREFEGHIDLLVDRYIRAGMTREEAEAAARRQFGNALLVREEIYDLNSALPFLDTTCQDLRYGLRLLRQNPTFSLVAILTLTLGIGANAAIFQLVNALRLRSLPVEKPYELVSIG
;
A
#
# COMPACT_ATOMS: atom_id res chain seq x y z
N MET A 1 9.07 4.10 19.15
CA MET A 1 8.75 2.93 18.28
C MET A 1 7.29 2.93 17.84
N TRP A 2 6.34 3.11 18.77
CA TRP A 2 4.91 3.21 18.51
C TRP A 2 4.51 4.34 17.54
N SER A 3 5.18 5.49 17.62
CA SER A 3 4.97 6.63 16.71
C SER A 3 5.30 6.31 15.26
N ARG A 4 6.32 5.49 14.99
CA ARG A 4 6.68 5.07 13.62
C ARG A 4 5.63 4.13 13.03
N ILE A 5 5.04 3.26 13.85
CA ILE A 5 3.99 2.32 13.42
C ILE A 5 2.70 3.08 13.08
N VAL A 6 2.31 4.07 13.88
CA VAL A 6 1.11 4.89 13.61
C VAL A 6 1.28 5.74 12.35
N ILE A 7 2.47 6.28 12.10
CA ILE A 7 2.77 7.04 10.88
C ILE A 7 2.79 6.13 9.65
N ILE A 8 3.34 4.93 9.76
CA ILE A 8 3.31 3.94 8.68
C ILE A 8 1.87 3.51 8.40
N ALA A 9 1.06 3.26 9.43
CA ALA A 9 -0.33 2.87 9.29
C ALA A 9 -1.22 3.99 8.72
N SER A 10 -1.00 5.25 9.12
CA SER A 10 -1.73 6.39 8.56
C SER A 10 -1.34 6.66 7.11
N ARG A 11 -0.07 6.48 6.74
CA ARG A 11 0.42 6.56 5.36
C ARG A 11 -0.07 5.38 4.50
N LEU A 12 -0.19 4.18 5.07
CA LEU A 12 -0.81 3.01 4.42
C LEU A 12 -2.28 3.28 4.09
N ARG A 13 -3.00 3.94 5.00
CA ARG A 13 -4.41 4.33 4.81
C ARG A 13 -4.56 5.40 3.73
N PHE A 14 -3.56 6.27 3.58
CA PHE A 14 -3.52 7.30 2.54
C PHE A 14 -3.23 6.69 1.16
N ALA A 15 -2.32 5.71 1.07
CA ALA A 15 -2.09 4.91 -0.13
C ALA A 15 -3.35 4.14 -0.57
N LEU A 16 -4.10 3.59 0.40
CA LEU A 16 -5.42 2.99 0.16
C LEU A 16 -6.53 4.00 -0.18
N SER A 17 -6.30 5.31 0.00
CA SER A 17 -7.28 6.36 -0.27
C SER A 17 -7.26 6.90 -1.71
N ARG A 18 -6.40 6.33 -2.58
CA ARG A 18 -6.25 6.71 -4.00
C ARG A 18 -7.58 6.82 -4.74
N GLN A 19 -8.51 5.89 -4.49
CA GLN A 19 -9.87 5.96 -5.06
C GLN A 19 -10.61 7.26 -4.69
N ARG A 20 -10.50 7.73 -3.43
CA ARG A 20 -11.19 8.95 -3.01
C ARG A 20 -10.57 10.21 -3.60
N VAL A 21 -9.24 10.23 -3.79
CA VAL A 21 -8.53 11.36 -4.38
C VAL A 21 -8.82 11.44 -5.88
N ASP A 22 -8.78 10.31 -6.59
CA ASP A 22 -9.17 10.24 -8.01
C ASP A 22 -10.64 10.66 -8.21
N ASP A 23 -11.54 10.20 -7.34
CA ASP A 23 -12.95 10.60 -7.39
C ASP A 23 -13.15 12.08 -7.08
N GLN A 24 -12.33 12.66 -6.20
CA GLN A 24 -12.41 14.08 -5.86
C GLN A 24 -11.91 14.96 -7.01
N VAL A 25 -10.76 14.61 -7.59
CA VAL A 25 -10.18 15.30 -8.77
C VAL A 25 -11.13 15.19 -9.96
N ARG A 26 -11.75 14.02 -10.17
CA ARG A 26 -12.79 13.83 -11.21
C ARG A 26 -13.97 14.78 -11.01
N ARG A 27 -14.53 14.84 -9.79
CA ARG A 27 -15.65 15.71 -9.45
C ARG A 27 -15.31 17.19 -9.63
N GLU A 28 -14.10 17.59 -9.27
CA GLU A 28 -13.65 18.97 -9.40
C GLU A 28 -13.48 19.37 -10.88
N PHE A 29 -12.98 18.46 -11.72
CA PHE A 29 -12.91 18.67 -13.16
C PHE A 29 -14.29 18.76 -13.83
N GLU A 30 -15.22 17.88 -13.48
CA GLU A 30 -16.59 17.95 -13.99
C GLU A 30 -17.26 19.28 -13.61
N GLY A 31 -17.12 19.71 -12.34
CA GLY A 31 -17.66 21.00 -11.89
C GLY A 31 -17.05 22.21 -12.61
N HIS A 32 -15.77 22.15 -12.99
CA HIS A 32 -15.13 23.23 -13.73
C HIS A 32 -15.60 23.31 -15.20
N ILE A 33 -15.77 22.16 -15.86
CA ILE A 33 -16.35 22.10 -17.21
C ILE A 33 -17.75 22.70 -17.22
N ASP A 34 -18.60 22.35 -16.25
CA ASP A 34 -19.97 22.86 -16.16
C ASP A 34 -19.99 24.39 -16.01
N LEU A 35 -19.08 24.96 -15.22
CA LEU A 35 -18.91 26.41 -15.09
C LEU A 35 -18.52 27.10 -16.42
N LEU A 36 -17.64 26.47 -17.21
CA LEU A 36 -17.26 27.00 -18.52
C LEU A 36 -18.42 26.92 -19.52
N VAL A 37 -19.15 25.81 -19.53
CA VAL A 37 -20.35 25.64 -20.36
C VAL A 37 -21.38 26.73 -20.04
N ASP A 38 -21.69 26.94 -18.76
CA ASP A 38 -22.66 27.96 -18.35
C ASP A 38 -22.21 29.38 -18.75
N ARG A 39 -20.90 29.68 -18.63
CA ARG A 39 -20.34 30.95 -19.10
C ARG A 39 -20.53 31.14 -20.61
N TYR A 40 -20.26 30.11 -21.42
CA TYR A 40 -20.41 30.19 -22.87
C TYR A 40 -21.87 30.32 -23.30
N ILE A 41 -22.78 29.62 -22.62
CA ILE A 41 -24.23 29.79 -22.84
C ILE A 41 -24.66 31.22 -22.52
N ARG A 42 -24.21 31.78 -21.39
CA ARG A 42 -24.48 33.19 -21.04
C ARG A 42 -23.88 34.20 -22.02
N ALA A 43 -22.76 33.84 -22.68
CA ALA A 43 -22.17 34.61 -23.75
C ALA A 43 -22.91 34.48 -25.10
N GLY A 44 -23.98 33.68 -25.15
CA GLY A 44 -24.85 33.54 -26.33
C GLY A 44 -24.55 32.31 -27.19
N MET A 45 -23.68 31.39 -26.77
CA MET A 45 -23.46 30.14 -27.49
C MET A 45 -24.59 29.14 -27.25
N THR A 46 -24.81 28.26 -28.23
CA THR A 46 -25.67 27.10 -28.05
C THR A 46 -25.02 26.09 -27.11
N ARG A 47 -25.82 25.23 -26.45
CA ARG A 47 -25.31 24.25 -25.49
C ARG A 47 -24.25 23.31 -26.08
N GLU A 48 -24.47 22.84 -27.30
CA GLU A 48 -23.55 21.94 -28.00
C GLU A 48 -22.22 22.63 -28.33
N GLU A 49 -22.27 23.88 -28.77
CA GLU A 49 -21.07 24.68 -29.04
C GLU A 49 -20.32 25.04 -27.76
N ALA A 50 -21.05 25.37 -26.68
CA ALA A 50 -20.50 25.66 -25.37
C ALA A 50 -19.78 24.46 -24.76
N GLU A 51 -20.36 23.26 -24.86
CA GLU A 51 -19.73 22.01 -24.41
C GLU A 51 -18.46 21.70 -25.21
N ALA A 52 -18.50 21.87 -26.53
CA ALA A 52 -17.34 21.65 -27.39
C ALA A 52 -16.23 22.69 -27.11
N ALA A 53 -16.58 23.95 -26.87
CA ALA A 53 -15.65 25.01 -26.53
C ALA A 53 -15.03 24.81 -25.15
N ALA A 54 -15.83 24.46 -24.14
CA ALA A 54 -15.37 24.16 -22.78
C ALA A 54 -14.36 23.00 -22.77
N ARG A 55 -14.66 21.91 -23.48
CA ARG A 55 -13.73 20.76 -23.59
C ARG A 55 -12.42 21.11 -24.31
N ARG A 56 -12.47 21.97 -25.34
CA ARG A 56 -11.26 22.44 -26.04
C ARG A 56 -10.41 23.36 -25.15
N GLN A 57 -11.06 24.24 -24.38
CA GLN A 57 -10.38 25.19 -23.50
C GLN A 57 -9.77 24.51 -22.27
N PHE A 58 -10.46 23.53 -21.70
CA PHE A 58 -9.98 22.77 -20.53
C PHE A 58 -8.73 21.95 -20.85
N GLY A 59 -8.51 21.63 -22.13
CA GLY A 59 -7.33 20.91 -22.58
C GLY A 59 -7.33 19.45 -22.12
N ASN A 60 -6.16 18.81 -22.18
CA ASN A 60 -6.04 17.39 -21.88
C ASN A 60 -6.07 17.16 -20.36
N ALA A 61 -7.26 16.98 -19.79
CA ALA A 61 -7.45 16.70 -18.35
C ALA A 61 -6.63 15.51 -17.82
N LEU A 62 -6.19 14.61 -18.71
CA LEU A 62 -5.28 13.51 -18.41
C LEU A 62 -3.86 13.99 -18.03
N LEU A 63 -3.37 15.07 -18.63
CA LEU A 63 -2.05 15.64 -18.38
C LEU A 63 -1.95 16.29 -17.00
N VAL A 64 -2.95 17.09 -16.62
CA VAL A 64 -3.02 17.69 -15.27
C VAL A 64 -3.15 16.60 -14.20
N ARG A 65 -3.88 15.52 -14.52
CA ARG A 65 -3.97 14.35 -13.63
C ARG A 65 -2.62 13.65 -13.48
N GLU A 66 -1.88 13.42 -14.56
CA GLU A 66 -0.53 12.83 -14.50
C GLU A 66 0.44 13.69 -13.70
N GLU A 67 0.40 15.01 -13.90
CA GLU A 67 1.27 15.95 -13.19
C GLU A 67 1.00 15.97 -11.68
N ILE A 68 -0.28 15.99 -11.27
CA ILE A 68 -0.67 15.88 -9.86
C ILE A 68 -0.30 14.49 -9.30
N TYR A 69 -0.39 13.44 -10.10
CA TYR A 69 -0.12 12.07 -9.68
C TYR A 69 1.37 11.79 -9.46
N ASP A 70 2.25 12.37 -10.28
CA ASP A 70 3.70 12.33 -10.09
C ASP A 70 4.13 13.13 -8.86
N LEU A 71 3.50 14.28 -8.60
CA LEU A 71 3.82 15.15 -7.46
C LEU A 71 3.34 14.59 -6.10
N ASN A 72 2.19 13.91 -6.06
CA ASN A 72 1.62 13.37 -4.83
C ASN A 72 2.03 11.92 -4.52
N SER A 73 2.77 11.25 -5.42
CA SER A 73 3.27 9.90 -5.20
C SER A 73 4.46 9.91 -4.23
N ALA A 74 4.18 10.13 -2.95
CA ALA A 74 5.22 10.11 -1.91
C ALA A 74 5.91 8.75 -1.81
N LEU A 75 5.27 7.64 -2.25
CA LEU A 75 5.84 6.27 -2.25
C LEU A 75 5.19 5.40 -3.36
N PRO A 76 5.61 5.53 -4.64
CA PRO A 76 5.02 4.80 -5.77
C PRO A 76 5.06 3.27 -5.61
N PHE A 77 5.99 2.75 -4.81
CA PHE A 77 6.12 1.32 -4.54
C PHE A 77 4.99 0.76 -3.66
N LEU A 78 4.38 1.55 -2.77
CA LEU A 78 3.33 1.03 -1.88
C LEU A 78 2.05 0.71 -2.63
N ASP A 79 1.68 1.53 -3.61
CA ASP A 79 0.48 1.33 -4.41
C ASP A 79 0.62 0.08 -5.29
N THR A 80 1.73 -0.02 -6.02
CA THR A 80 2.05 -1.22 -6.83
C THR A 80 2.11 -2.45 -5.95
N THR A 81 2.77 -2.38 -4.79
CA THR A 81 2.83 -3.50 -3.84
C THR A 81 1.44 -3.92 -3.34
N CYS A 82 0.54 -2.98 -3.05
CA CYS A 82 -0.81 -3.30 -2.58
C CYS A 82 -1.65 -3.95 -3.68
N GLN A 83 -1.53 -3.47 -4.92
CA GLN A 83 -2.19 -4.04 -6.09
C GLN A 83 -1.68 -5.45 -6.37
N ASP A 84 -0.36 -5.64 -6.35
CA ASP A 84 0.28 -6.94 -6.54
C ASP A 84 -0.07 -7.91 -5.42
N LEU A 85 -0.14 -7.44 -4.16
CA LEU A 85 -0.56 -8.26 -3.03
C LEU A 85 -2.01 -8.73 -3.17
N ARG A 86 -2.92 -7.82 -3.56
CA ARG A 86 -4.34 -8.16 -3.80
C ARG A 86 -4.48 -9.14 -4.96
N TYR A 87 -3.71 -8.95 -6.03
CA TYR A 87 -3.68 -9.85 -7.17
C TYR A 87 -3.12 -11.22 -6.79
N GLY A 88 -2.00 -11.27 -6.06
CA GLY A 88 -1.41 -12.49 -5.53
C GLY A 88 -2.37 -13.25 -4.60
N LEU A 89 -3.05 -12.56 -3.68
CA LEU A 89 -4.10 -13.14 -2.84
C LEU A 89 -5.24 -13.75 -3.65
N ARG A 90 -5.67 -13.08 -4.72
CA ARG A 90 -6.70 -13.62 -5.63
C ARG A 90 -6.21 -14.87 -6.34
N LEU A 91 -4.96 -14.89 -6.78
CA LEU A 91 -4.34 -16.04 -7.45
C LEU A 91 -4.20 -17.24 -6.50
N LEU A 92 -3.81 -17.00 -5.25
CA LEU A 92 -3.75 -18.04 -4.20
C LEU A 92 -5.13 -18.63 -3.91
N ARG A 93 -6.18 -17.79 -3.89
CA ARG A 93 -7.57 -18.27 -3.74
C ARG A 93 -8.08 -19.03 -4.96
N GLN A 94 -7.55 -18.75 -6.14
CA GLN A 94 -7.91 -19.44 -7.38
C GLN A 94 -7.29 -20.84 -7.46
N ASN A 95 -6.10 -21.05 -6.88
CA ASN A 95 -5.38 -22.32 -6.89
C ASN A 95 -5.14 -22.85 -5.45
N PRO A 96 -6.20 -23.22 -4.72
CA PRO A 96 -6.13 -23.50 -3.28
C PRO A 96 -5.21 -24.68 -2.94
N THR A 97 -5.15 -25.73 -3.78
CA THR A 97 -4.34 -26.92 -3.53
C THR A 97 -2.85 -26.59 -3.46
N PHE A 98 -2.34 -25.84 -4.45
CA PHE A 98 -0.94 -25.41 -4.47
C PHE A 98 -0.64 -24.49 -3.29
N SER A 99 -1.50 -23.53 -3.01
CA SER A 99 -1.33 -22.61 -1.89
C SER A 99 -1.28 -23.34 -0.55
N LEU A 100 -2.11 -24.36 -0.35
CA LEU A 100 -2.17 -25.12 0.89
C LEU A 100 -0.90 -25.94 1.10
N VAL A 101 -0.39 -26.61 0.06
CA VAL A 101 0.89 -27.33 0.10
C VAL A 101 2.04 -26.36 0.37
N ALA A 102 2.08 -25.22 -0.32
CA ALA A 102 3.11 -24.20 -0.11
C ALA A 102 3.08 -23.66 1.32
N ILE A 103 1.90 -23.32 1.84
CA ILE A 103 1.71 -22.82 3.22
C ILE A 103 2.18 -23.87 4.23
N LEU A 104 1.72 -25.13 4.12
CA LEU A 104 2.13 -26.20 5.03
C LEU A 104 3.64 -26.41 5.02
N THR A 105 4.26 -26.40 3.84
CA THR A 105 5.71 -26.56 3.68
C THR A 105 6.47 -25.41 4.34
N LEU A 106 6.05 -24.17 4.10
CA LEU A 106 6.63 -22.98 4.74
C LEU A 106 6.45 -23.00 6.24
N THR A 107 5.25 -23.31 6.73
CA THR A 107 4.95 -23.38 8.16
C THR A 107 5.78 -24.46 8.84
N LEU A 108 5.91 -25.65 8.25
CA LEU A 108 6.73 -26.72 8.79
C LEU A 108 8.22 -26.33 8.79
N GLY A 109 8.75 -25.78 7.70
CA GLY A 109 10.15 -25.36 7.63
C GLY A 109 10.50 -24.27 8.65
N ILE A 110 9.68 -23.23 8.73
CA ILE A 110 9.87 -22.12 9.68
C ILE A 110 9.68 -22.62 11.12
N GLY A 111 8.61 -23.38 11.36
CA GLY A 111 8.26 -23.90 12.69
C GLY A 111 9.28 -24.89 13.22
N ALA A 112 9.77 -25.81 12.38
CA ALA A 112 10.81 -26.76 12.75
C ALA A 112 12.13 -26.04 13.10
N ASN A 113 12.56 -25.08 12.27
CA ASN A 113 13.76 -24.30 12.54
C ASN A 113 13.63 -23.50 13.84
N ALA A 114 12.49 -22.85 14.07
CA ALA A 114 12.22 -22.13 15.31
C ALA A 114 12.21 -23.08 16.52
N ALA A 115 11.59 -24.25 16.41
CA ALA A 115 11.52 -25.25 17.48
C ALA A 115 12.89 -25.82 17.82
N ILE A 116 13.73 -26.11 16.82
CA ILE A 116 15.12 -26.54 17.04
C ILE A 116 15.89 -25.45 17.77
N PHE A 117 15.80 -24.20 17.35
CA PHE A 117 16.49 -23.09 18.00
C PHE A 117 16.01 -22.90 19.45
N GLN A 118 14.69 -22.98 19.69
CA GLN A 118 14.13 -22.93 21.04
C GLN A 118 14.61 -24.10 21.90
N LEU A 119 14.62 -25.32 21.37
CA LEU A 119 15.12 -26.51 22.07
C LEU A 119 16.60 -26.39 22.41
N VAL A 120 17.44 -26.01 21.44
CA VAL A 120 18.88 -25.78 21.64
C VAL A 120 19.11 -24.69 22.68
N ASN A 121 18.37 -23.58 22.62
CA ASN A 121 18.47 -22.50 23.60
C ASN A 121 18.02 -22.95 25.00
N ALA A 122 16.94 -23.72 25.09
CA ALA A 122 16.44 -24.29 26.35
C ALA A 122 17.44 -25.29 26.97
N LEU A 123 18.09 -26.11 26.15
CA LEU A 123 19.12 -27.05 26.59
C LEU A 123 20.43 -26.35 26.96
N ARG A 124 20.83 -25.29 26.25
CA ARG A 124 21.97 -24.43 26.62
C ARG A 124 21.75 -23.70 27.95
N LEU A 125 20.53 -23.28 28.23
CA LEU A 125 20.21 -22.60 29.50
C LEU A 125 20.12 -23.58 30.68
N ARG A 126 19.84 -24.86 30.42
CA ARG A 126 19.80 -25.90 31.47
C ARG A 126 21.16 -26.49 31.85
N SER A 127 22.22 -26.22 31.09
CA SER A 127 23.58 -26.71 31.38
C SER A 127 24.47 -25.71 32.13
N LEU A 128 23.93 -24.61 32.66
CA LEU A 128 24.56 -23.82 33.72
C LEU A 128 23.81 -23.93 35.07
N PRO A 129 23.62 -25.14 35.66
CA PRO A 129 23.58 -25.22 37.11
C PRO A 129 25.02 -24.99 37.58
N VAL A 130 25.43 -23.72 37.68
CA VAL A 130 26.66 -23.39 38.37
C VAL A 130 26.37 -23.59 39.85
N GLU A 131 26.79 -24.75 40.38
CA GLU A 131 26.66 -25.07 41.81
C GLU A 131 27.37 -24.03 42.70
N LYS A 132 28.37 -23.32 42.15
CA LYS A 132 29.15 -22.27 42.81
C LYS A 132 29.50 -21.11 41.85
N PRO A 133 28.65 -20.08 41.75
CA PRO A 133 28.87 -18.93 40.86
C PRO A 133 30.12 -18.09 41.18
N TYR A 134 30.69 -18.24 42.38
CA TYR A 134 31.81 -17.44 42.89
C TYR A 134 33.20 -17.95 42.46
N GLU A 135 33.30 -19.07 41.76
CA GLU A 135 34.58 -19.62 41.24
C GLU A 135 34.76 -19.34 39.73
N LEU A 136 33.84 -18.61 39.10
CA LEU A 136 33.94 -18.29 37.68
C LEU A 136 34.90 -17.10 37.44
N VAL A 137 36.08 -17.38 36.90
CA VAL A 137 36.96 -16.38 36.28
C VAL A 137 36.62 -16.25 34.80
N SER A 138 36.33 -15.03 34.36
CA SER A 138 36.16 -14.68 32.95
C SER A 138 37.51 -14.62 32.27
N ILE A 139 37.75 -15.51 31.30
CA ILE A 139 38.86 -15.36 30.36
C ILE A 139 38.26 -14.80 29.07
N GLY A 140 38.59 -13.54 28.78
CA GLY A 140 38.27 -12.87 27.52
C GLY A 140 39.23 -13.26 26.40
#